data_AF-Q81AF7-F1
#
_entry.id   AF-Q81AF7-F1
#
_cell.length_a   1.000
_cell.length_b   1.000
_cell.length_c   1.000
_cell.angle_alpha   90.00
_cell.angle_beta   90.00
_cell.angle_gamma   90.00
#
_symmetry.space_group_name_H-M   'P 1'
#
loop_
_entity.id
_entity.type
_entity.pdbx_description
1 polymer ?
#
loop_
_entity_poly.entity_id
_entity_poly.type
_entity_poly.pdbx_seq_one_letter_code
_entity_poly.pdbx_strand_id
1 'polypeptide(L)' 'MNLFEKILLYILSFIFSPIGIITWIISLFSKDPEKKQVGRICLYIALISFILWAGLGIITFFTMTTITTIE' A
#
# COMPACT_ATOMS: atom_id res chain seq x y z
N MET A 1 11.68 -9.98 14.84
CA MET A 1 10.46 -9.46 14.19
C MET A 1 9.32 -9.63 15.16
N ASN A 2 8.84 -8.52 15.70
CA ASN A 2 7.82 -8.54 16.73
C ASN A 2 6.49 -9.03 16.15
N LEU A 3 5.67 -9.72 16.95
CA LEU A 3 4.36 -10.22 16.52
C LEU A 3 3.49 -9.09 15.93
N PHE A 4 3.59 -7.90 16.52
CA PHE A 4 2.94 -6.69 16.06
C PHE A 4 3.34 -6.29 14.63
N GLU A 5 4.63 -6.35 14.28
CA GLU A 5 5.11 -6.00 12.94
C GLU A 5 4.60 -7.00 11.89
N LYS A 6 4.58 -8.29 12.24
CA LYS A 6 3.99 -9.32 11.38
C LYS A 6 2.51 -9.04 11.12
N ILE A 7 1.76 -8.71 12.16
CA ILE A 7 0.32 -8.42 12.06
C ILE A 7 0.08 -7.16 11.23
N LEU A 8 0.88 -6.11 11.43
CA LEU A 8 0.73 -4.84 10.73
C LEU A 8 1.02 -4.98 9.22
N LEU A 9 2.11 -5.69 8.86
CA LEU A 9 2.42 -6.00 7.47
C LEU A 9 1.35 -6.88 6.82
N TYR A 10 0.75 -7.79 7.58
CA TYR A 10 -0.31 -8.67 7.10
C TYR A 10 -1.60 -7.90 6.81
N ILE A 11 -2.02 -7.02 7.73
CA ILE A 11 -3.20 -6.16 7.57
C ILE A 11 -2.99 -5.20 6.39
N LEU A 12 -1.79 -4.63 6.26
CA LEU A 12 -1.43 -3.75 5.16
C LEU A 12 -1.56 -4.50 3.82
N SER A 13 -0.91 -5.66 3.69
CA SER A 13 -1.00 -6.49 2.48
C SER A 13 -2.44 -6.90 2.14
N PHE A 14 -3.25 -7.22 3.15
CA PHE A 14 -4.64 -7.62 3.00
C PHE A 14 -5.54 -6.49 2.48
N ILE A 15 -5.32 -5.24 2.89
CA ILE A 15 -6.09 -4.08 2.41
C ILE A 15 -5.61 -3.63 1.02
N PHE A 16 -4.34 -3.84 0.68
CA PHE A 16 -3.80 -3.47 -0.63
C PHE A 16 -4.30 -4.36 -1.78
N SER A 17 -4.52 -5.65 -1.52
CA SER A 17 -5.00 -6.60 -2.52
C SER A 17 -6.37 -6.23 -3.14
N PRO A 18 -7.44 -5.92 -2.36
CA PRO A 18 -8.73 -5.57 -2.92
C PRO A 18 -8.74 -4.23 -3.66
N ILE A 19 -7.94 -3.25 -3.26
CA ILE A 19 -7.86 -1.94 -3.94
C ILE A 19 -7.37 -2.11 -5.38
N GLY A 20 -6.30 -2.89 -5.58
CA GLY A 20 -5.79 -3.18 -6.92
C GLY A 20 -6.80 -3.95 -7.79
N ILE A 21 -7.52 -4.91 -7.20
CA ILE A 21 -8.54 -5.71 -7.88
C ILE A 21 -9.74 -4.83 -8.29
N ILE A 22 -10.22 -3.95 -7.41
CA ILE A 22 -11.35 -3.04 -7.69
C ILE A 22 -10.98 -2.09 -8.84
N THR A 23 -9.80 -1.48 -8.81
CA THR A 23 -9.37 -0.58 -9.89
C THR A 23 -9.16 -1.32 -11.21
N TRP A 24 -8.67 -2.56 -11.17
CA TRP A 24 -8.52 -3.40 -12.36
C TRP A 24 -9.88 -3.75 -12.99
N ILE A 25 -10.86 -4.13 -12.16
CA ILE A 25 -12.25 -4.40 -12.59
C ILE A 25 -12.88 -3.17 -13.23
N ILE A 26 -12.75 -1.99 -12.61
CA ILE A 26 -13.31 -0.73 -13.14
C ILE A 26 -12.67 -0.37 -14.50
N SER A 27 -11.36 -0.62 -14.66
CA SER A 27 -10.63 -0.38 -15.91
C SER A 27 -11.06 -1.32 -17.04
N LEU A 28 -11.42 -2.57 -16.71
CA LEU A 28 -11.81 -3.60 -17.68
C LEU A 28 -13.26 -3.43 -18.18
N PHE A 29 -14.15 -2.96 -17.30
CA PHE A 29 -15.57 -2.80 -17.61
C PHE A 29 -15.95 -1.45 -18.24
N SER A 30 -15.11 -0.43 -18.10
CA SER A 30 -15.42 0.91 -18.61
C SER A 30 -15.03 1.06 -20.08
N LYS A 31 -16.04 1.04 -20.98
CA LYS A 31 -15.88 1.29 -22.41
C LYS A 31 -15.73 2.78 -22.74
N ASP A 32 -16.02 3.65 -21.78
CA ASP A 32 -15.90 5.11 -21.88
C ASP A 32 -14.49 5.62 -21.51
N PRO A 33 -13.86 6.47 -22.34
CA PRO A 33 -12.49 6.92 -22.15
C PRO A 33 -12.27 7.73 -20.86
N GLU A 34 -13.27 8.49 -20.41
CA GLU A 34 -13.19 9.27 -19.16
C GLU A 34 -13.06 8.39 -17.92
N LYS A 35 -13.87 7.33 -17.83
CA LYS A 35 -13.87 6.38 -16.71
C LYS A 35 -12.54 5.62 -16.64
N LYS A 36 -11.93 5.35 -17.81
CA LYS A 36 -10.61 4.71 -17.93
C LYS A 36 -9.47 5.61 -17.43
N GLN A 37 -9.58 6.92 -17.62
CA GLN A 37 -8.62 7.89 -17.12
C GLN A 37 -8.67 8.01 -15.59
N VAL A 38 -9.87 8.07 -15.02
CA VAL A 38 -10.07 8.09 -13.56
C VAL A 38 -9.54 6.81 -12.91
N GLY A 39 -9.78 5.65 -13.51
CA GLY A 39 -9.23 4.37 -13.04
C GLY A 39 -7.70 4.36 -12.98
N ARG A 40 -7.03 4.90 -14.02
CA ARG A 40 -5.56 5.01 -14.04
C ARG A 40 -5.02 5.98 -12.99
N ILE A 41 -5.67 7.12 -12.79
CA ILE A 41 -5.29 8.11 -11.76
C ILE A 41 -5.44 7.51 -10.36
N CYS A 42 -6.54 6.80 -10.11
CA CYS A 42 -6.78 6.09 -8.85
C CYS A 42 -5.69 5.04 -8.58
N LEU A 43 -5.29 4.28 -9.60
CA LEU A 43 -4.19 3.31 -9.50
C LEU A 43 -2.85 3.99 -9.16
N TYR A 44 -2.55 5.12 -9.81
CA TYR A 44 -1.34 5.88 -9.52
C TYR A 44 -1.31 6.43 -8.09
N ILE A 45 -2.43 6.98 -7.62
CA ILE A 45 -2.57 7.48 -6.24
C ILE A 45 -2.42 6.34 -5.23
N ALA A 46 -3.05 5.19 -5.47
CA ALA A 46 -2.92 4.01 -4.61
C ALA A 46 -1.47 3.52 -4.55
N LEU A 47 -0.78 3.49 -5.70
CA LEU A 47 0.63 3.09 -5.79
C LEU A 47 1.57 4.06 -5.07
N ILE A 48 1.35 5.37 -5.23
CA ILE A 48 2.15 6.41 -4.55
C ILE A 48 1.93 6.34 -3.04
N SER A 49 0.67 6.20 -2.61
CA SER A 49 0.33 6.07 -1.19
C SER A 49 0.94 4.81 -0.58
N PHE A 50 0.99 3.70 -1.34
CA PHE A 50 1.68 2.47 -0.93
C PHE A 50 3.16 2.69 -0.70
N ILE A 51 3.86 3.31 -1.65
CA ILE A 51 5.31 3.55 -1.56
C ILE A 51 5.63 4.44 -0.35
N LEU A 52 4.82 5.46 -0.11
CA LEU A 52 4.95 6.32 1.07
C LEU A 52 4.75 5.53 2.37
N TRP A 53 3.70 4.72 2.47
CA TRP A 53 3.41 3.91 3.66
C TRP A 53 4.48 2.84 3.92
N ALA A 54 4.94 2.17 2.87
CA ALA A 54 6.00 1.18 2.96
C ALA A 54 7.33 1.83 3.38
N GLY A 55 7.68 2.98 2.80
CA GLY A 55 8.85 3.75 3.18
C GLY A 55 8.80 4.20 4.64
N LEU A 56 7.66 4.72 5.09
CA LEU A 56 7.47 5.11 6.48
C LEU A 56 7.63 3.91 7.43
N GLY A 57 7.00 2.78 7.10
CA GLY A 57 7.10 1.56 7.90
C GLY A 57 8.53 1.02 8.01
N ILE A 58 9.29 1.07 6.92
CA ILE A 58 10.71 0.69 6.90
C ILE A 58 11.53 1.64 7.78
N ILE A 59 11.33 2.96 7.66
CA ILE A 59 12.04 3.95 8.48
C ILE A 59 11.75 3.72 9.97
N THR A 60 10.48 3.53 10.33
CA THR A 60 10.08 3.24 11.72
C THR A 60 10.71 1.94 12.24
N PHE A 61 10.78 0.90 11.40
CA PHE A 61 11.45 -0.36 11.73
C PHE A 61 12.95 -0.16 12.02
N PHE A 62 13.65 0.57 11.14
CA PHE A 62 15.07 0.88 11.34
C PHE A 62 15.30 1.71 12.60
N THR A 63 14.47 2.72 12.86
CA THR A 63 14.57 3.53 14.08
C THR A 63 14.31 2.71 15.36
N MET A 64 13.31 1.82 15.35
CA MET A 64 13.06 0.94 16.49
C MET A 64 14.23 0.00 16.75
N THR A 65 14.76 -0.64 15.69
CA THR A 65 15.90 -1.56 15.83
C THR A 65 17.15 -0.86 16.33
N THR A 66 17.45 0.35 15.87
CA THR A 66 18.61 1.13 16.38
C THR A 66 18.44 1.56 17.83
N ILE A 67 17.25 2.02 18.24
CA ILE A 67 16.98 2.40 19.64
C ILE A 67 17.15 1.18 20.57
N THR A 68 16.59 0.02 20.21
CA THR A 68 16.70 -1.21 21.03
C THR A 68 18.11 -1.79 21.11
N THR A 69 19.05 -1.35 20.27
CA THR A 69 20.46 -1.80 20.33
C THR A 69 21.36 -0.87 21.13
N ILE A 70 20.88 0.31 21.54
CA ILE A 70 21.64 1.31 22.30
C ILE A 70 21.30 1.26 23.80
N GLU A 71 20.16 0.68 24.18
CA GLU A 71 19.85 0.27 25.56
C GLU A 71 20.45 -1.10 25.91
#